data_AF-A0A6L7X9X6-F1
#
_entry.id   AF-A0A6L7X9X6-F1
#
_cell.length_a   1.000
_cell.length_b   1.000
_cell.length_c   1.000
_cell.angle_alpha   90.00
_cell.angle_beta   90.00
_cell.angle_gamma   90.00
#
_symmetry.space_group_name_H-M   'P 1'
#
loop_
_entity.id
_entity.type
_entity.pdbx_description
1 polymer ?
#
loop_
_entity_poly.entity_id
_entity_poly.type
_entity_poly.pdbx_seq_one_letter_code
_entity_poly.pdbx_strand_id
1 'polypeptide(L)' 'MTYATSLACRECAREFPLEALHVCDFCFGPLEVAYDHDGIQSKITRERIESGPRSIWRY' A
#
# COMPACT_ATOMS: atom_id res chain seq x y z
N MET A 1 12.90 2.12 -1.13
CA MET A 1 11.77 2.80 -1.80
C MET A 1 10.52 2.08 -1.36
N THR A 2 9.71 2.72 -0.54
CA THR A 2 8.39 2.22 -0.14
C THR A 2 7.37 2.76 -1.12
N TYR A 3 6.51 1.91 -1.67
CA TYR A 3 5.40 2.34 -2.54
C TYR A 3 4.21 2.90 -1.75
N ALA A 4 4.25 2.81 -0.41
CA ALA A 4 3.26 3.46 0.44
C ALA A 4 3.39 4.98 0.32
N THR A 5 2.28 5.66 0.05
CA THR A 5 2.22 7.11 -0.17
C THR A 5 1.58 7.85 1.00
N SER A 6 0.49 7.32 1.55
CA SER A 6 -0.30 7.93 2.63
C SER A 6 -1.16 6.88 3.34
N LEU A 7 -1.82 7.26 4.42
CA LEU A 7 -2.96 6.54 4.97
C LEU A 7 -4.24 7.19 4.44
N ALA A 8 -5.22 6.40 4.04
CA ALA A 8 -6.51 6.86 3.53
C ALA A 8 -7.65 6.27 4.36
N CYS A 9 -8.60 7.12 4.77
CA CYS A 9 -9.79 6.64 5.44
C CYS A 9 -10.71 5.91 4.46
N ARG A 10 -11.09 4.67 4.81
CA ARG A 10 -11.97 3.85 3.96
C ARG A 10 -13.36 4.45 3.76
N GLU A 11 -13.86 5.21 4.73
CA GLU A 11 -15.23 5.74 4.71
C GLU A 11 -15.32 7.14 4.08
N CYS A 12 -14.33 8.01 4.32
CA CYS A 12 -14.40 9.42 3.90
C CYS A 12 -13.27 9.86 2.96
N ALA A 13 -12.37 8.95 2.58
CA ALA A 13 -11.26 9.19 1.64
C ALA A 13 -10.26 10.29 2.04
N ARG A 14 -10.29 10.78 3.29
CA ARG A 14 -9.28 11.72 3.79
C ARG A 14 -7.92 11.05 3.87
N GLU A 15 -6.89 11.78 3.48
CA GLU A 15 -5.50 11.35 3.53
C GLU A 15 -4.80 11.85 4.79
N PHE A 16 -3.90 11.02 5.30
CA PHE A 16 -3.10 11.22 6.49
C PHE A 16 -1.65 10.81 6.19
N PRO A 17 -0.66 11.37 6.93
CA PRO A 17 0.72 10.93 6.81
C PRO A 17 0.91 9.46 7.24
N LEU A 18 1.96 8.81 6.75
CA LEU A 18 2.35 7.45 7.12
C LEU A 18 2.91 7.41 8.55
N GLU A 19 2.02 7.45 9.52
CA GLU A 19 2.33 7.41 10.95
C GLU A 19 1.62 6.22 11.63
N ALA A 20 1.85 6.03 12.92
CA ALA A 20 1.20 4.97 13.71
C ALA A 20 -0.27 5.32 14.04
N LEU A 21 -1.07 5.58 13.01
CA LEU A 21 -2.48 5.90 13.08
C LEU A 21 -3.32 4.74 12.54
N HIS A 22 -4.49 4.52 13.12
CA HIS A 22 -5.40 3.44 12.70
C HIS A 22 -6.86 3.88 12.57
N VAL A 23 -7.20 5.10 13.02
CA VAL A 23 -8.56 5.65 13.05
C VAL A 23 -8.54 7.07 12.49
N CYS A 24 -9.57 7.41 11.70
CA CYS A 24 -9.80 8.76 11.20
C CYS A 24 -10.39 9.67 12.28
N ASP A 25 -9.80 10.84 12.50
CA ASP A 25 -10.27 11.82 13.49
C ASP A 25 -11.65 12.45 13.17
N PHE A 26 -12.16 12.25 11.96
CA PHE A 26 -13.40 12.91 11.50
C PHE A 26 -14.62 12.01 11.49
N CYS A 27 -14.46 10.75 11.06
CA CYS A 27 -15.57 9.80 10.97
C CYS A 27 -15.35 8.55 11.83
N PHE A 28 -14.22 8.46 12.53
CA PHE A 28 -13.83 7.28 13.32
C PHE A 28 -13.76 5.97 12.51
N GLY A 29 -13.71 6.07 11.18
CA GLY A 29 -13.51 4.95 10.28
C GLY A 29 -12.05 4.47 10.26
N PRO A 30 -11.80 3.24 9.80
CA PRO A 30 -10.45 2.70 9.71
C PRO A 30 -9.62 3.43 8.65
N LEU A 31 -8.32 3.57 8.93
CA LEU A 31 -7.32 4.03 7.96
C LEU A 31 -6.66 2.82 7.30
N GLU A 32 -6.50 2.86 5.98
CA GLU A 32 -5.80 1.87 5.18
C GLU A 32 -4.60 2.52 4.49
N VAL A 33 -3.59 1.74 4.09
CA VAL A 33 -2.42 2.27 3.39
C VAL A 33 -2.77 2.51 1.91
N ALA A 34 -2.54 3.73 1.44
CA ALA A 34 -2.56 4.06 0.02
C ALA A 34 -1.18 3.75 -0.60
N TYR A 35 -1.20 3.15 -1.78
CA TYR A 35 0.00 2.75 -2.51
C TYR A 35 0.06 3.42 -3.90
N ASP A 36 1.28 3.72 -4.35
CA ASP A 36 1.57 4.06 -5.74
C ASP A 36 1.49 2.80 -6.62
N HIS A 37 0.28 2.51 -7.11
CA HIS A 37 0.02 1.35 -7.96
C HIS A 37 0.72 1.43 -9.31
N ASP A 38 0.89 2.63 -9.88
CA ASP A 38 1.56 2.83 -11.16
C ASP A 38 3.06 2.51 -11.03
N GLY A 39 3.67 3.01 -9.95
CA GLY A 39 5.04 2.67 -9.56
C GLY A 39 5.24 1.17 -9.35
N ILE A 40 4.32 0.52 -8.62
CA ILE A 40 4.34 -0.94 -8.41
C ILE A 40 4.25 -1.70 -9.73
N GLN A 41 3.27 -1.37 -10.57
CA GLN A 41 3.02 -2.03 -11.84
C GLN A 41 4.23 -1.94 -12.78
N SER A 42 4.94 -0.81 -12.78
CA SER A 42 6.15 -0.62 -13.59
C SER A 42 7.32 -1.53 -13.19
N LYS A 43 7.29 -2.12 -11.98
CA LYS A 43 8.40 -2.92 -11.43
C LYS A 43 8.09 -4.40 -11.31
N ILE A 44 6.80 -4.78 -11.27
CA ILE A 44 6.36 -6.17 -11.17
C ILE A 44 6.17 -6.73 -12.58
N THR A 45 7.04 -7.66 -12.98
CA THR A 45 6.89 -8.45 -14.20
C THR A 45 6.97 -9.94 -13.88
N ARG A 46 6.40 -10.77 -14.76
CA ARG A 46 6.41 -12.22 -14.61
C ARG A 46 7.84 -12.77 -14.55
N GLU A 47 8.71 -12.27 -15.40
CA GLU A 47 10.12 -12.68 -15.50
C GLU A 47 10.86 -12.36 -14.19
N ARG A 48 10.59 -11.18 -13.61
CA ARG A 48 11.18 -10.77 -12.33
C ARG A 48 10.71 -11.67 -11.19
N ILE A 49 9.41 -11.98 -11.13
CA ILE A 49 8.82 -12.90 -10.16
C ILE A 49 9.45 -14.30 -10.29
N GLU A 50 9.54 -14.84 -11.51
CA GLU A 50 10.05 -16.20 -11.74
C GLU A 50 11.54 -16.35 -11.43
N SER A 51 12.31 -15.26 -11.56
CA SER A 51 13.75 -15.21 -11.22
C SER A 51 14.03 -15.34 -9.71
N GLY A 52 13.02 -15.11 -8.85
CA GLY A 52 13.18 -15.19 -7.39
C GLY A 52 13.26 -16.63 -6.85
N PRO A 53 13.50 -16.83 -5.55
CA PRO A 53 13.48 -18.16 -4.92
C PRO A 53 12.13 -18.88 -5.09
N ARG A 54 12.13 -20.21 -5.14
CA ARG A 54 10.89 -21.01 -5.14
C ARG A 54 10.30 -21.07 -3.73
N SER A 55 9.68 -19.97 -3.30
CA SER A 55 8.99 -19.86 -2.01
C SER A 55 7.58 -19.26 -2.19
N ILE A 56 6.77 -19.34 -1.15
CA ILE A 56 5.43 -18.73 -1.13
C ILE A 56 5.47 -17.20 -1.29
N TRP A 57 6.59 -16.57 -0.93
CA TRP A 57 6.81 -15.12 -0.98
C TRP A 57 7.22 -14.59 -2.35
N ARG A 58 7.28 -15.48 -3.35
CA ARG A 58 7.58 -15.11 -4.74
C ARG A 58 6.44 -14.29 -5.37
N TYR A 59 5.20 -14.58 -4.95
CA TYR A 59 3.96 -13.95 -5.41
C TYR A 59 3.39 -13.06 -4.32
#